data_AF-A0A952HEY5-F1
#
_entry.id   AF-A0A952HEY5-F1
#
_cell.length_a   1.000
_cell.length_b   1.000
_cell.length_c   1.000
_cell.angle_alpha   90.00
_cell.angle_beta   90.00
_cell.angle_gamma   90.00
#
_symmetry.space_group_name_H-M   'P 1'
#
loop_
_entity.id
_entity.type
_entity.pdbx_description
1 polymer ?
#
loop_
_entity_poly.entity_id
_entity_poly.type
_entity_poly.pdbx_seq_one_letter_code
_entity_poly.pdbx_strand_id
1 'polypeptide(L)' 'QPRVSDLLRGKINLFALDTLVNMVVAAGLHVEMRVSEAA' A
#
# COMPACT_ATOMS: atom_id res chain seq x y z
N GLN A 1 13.31 -8.87 3.46
CA GLN A 1 12.43 -9.05 2.27
C GLN A 1 12.73 -7.95 1.25
N PRO A 2 13.06 -8.28 -0.02
CA PRO A 2 13.38 -7.27 -1.05
C PRO A 2 12.25 -6.27 -1.29
N ARG A 3 11.01 -6.76 -1.34
CA ARG A 3 9.80 -5.93 -1.56
C ARG A 3 9.56 -4.89 -0.47
N VAL A 4 9.67 -5.27 0.81
CA VAL A 4 9.57 -4.31 1.92
C VAL A 4 10.67 -3.24 1.80
N SER A 5 11.85 -3.62 1.35
CA SER A 5 12.96 -2.69 1.16
C SER A 5 12.72 -1.70 0.00
N ASP A 6 12.07 -2.12 -1.08
CA ASP A 6 11.65 -1.20 -2.15
C ASP A 6 10.57 -0.21 -1.69
N LEU A 7 9.60 -0.67 -0.87
CA LEU A 7 8.59 0.21 -0.28
C LEU A 7 9.23 1.25 0.66
N LEU A 8 10.15 0.84 1.54
CA LEU A 8 10.88 1.74 2.44
C LEU A 8 11.80 2.72 1.70
N ARG A 9 12.23 2.39 0.48
CA ARG A 9 12.97 3.29 -0.41
C ARG A 9 12.06 4.20 -1.25
N GLY A 10 10.76 4.23 -0.96
CA GLY A 10 9.80 5.12 -1.62
C GLY A 10 9.29 4.64 -2.98
N LYS A 11 9.60 3.42 -3.41
CA LYS A 11 9.16 2.86 -4.70
C LYS A 11 7.72 2.32 -4.65
N ILE A 12 6.79 3.10 -4.11
CA ILE A 12 5.40 2.68 -3.88
C ILE A 12 4.65 2.37 -5.20
N ASN A 13 5.01 3.04 -6.28
CA ASN A 13 4.45 2.85 -7.63
C ASN A 13 4.73 1.46 -8.23
N LEU A 14 5.63 0.67 -7.63
CA LEU A 14 5.89 -0.71 -8.05
C LEU A 14 4.88 -1.72 -7.48
N PHE A 15 3.98 -1.26 -6.61
CA PHE A 15 3.02 -2.11 -5.92
C PHE A 15 1.61 -1.83 -6.43
N ALA A 16 0.88 -2.90 -6.75
CA ALA A 16 -0.56 -2.79 -6.94
C ALA A 16 -1.24 -2.46 -5.60
N LEU A 17 -2.40 -1.79 -5.67
CA LEU A 17 -3.12 -1.32 -4.48
C LEU A 17 -3.48 -2.47 -3.52
N ASP A 18 -3.96 -3.59 -4.06
CA ASP A 18 -4.30 -4.80 -3.30
C ASP A 18 -3.10 -5.33 -2.49
N THR A 19 -1.90 -5.27 -3.07
CA THR A 19 -0.66 -5.68 -2.39
C THR A 19 -0.35 -4.76 -1.22
N LEU A 20 -0.51 -3.44 -1.40
CA LEU A 20 -0.32 -2.47 -0.31
C LEU A 20 -1.34 -2.69 0.81
N VAL A 21 -2.63 -2.86 0.47
CA VAL A 21 -3.70 -3.13 1.45
C VAL A 21 -3.40 -4.40 2.24
N ASN A 22 -3.01 -5.49 1.58
CA ASN A 22 -2.66 -6.75 2.25
C ASN A 22 -1.48 -6.59 3.23
N MET A 23 -0.47 -5.79 2.88
CA MET A 23 0.67 -5.54 3.77
C MET A 23 0.28 -4.73 5.01
N VAL A 24 -0.59 -3.71 4.84
CA VAL A 24 -1.08 -2.89 5.95
C VAL A 24 -1.96 -3.73 6.89
N VAL A 25 -2.84 -4.57 6.35
CA VAL A 25 -3.66 -5.51 7.13
C VAL A 25 -2.79 -6.52 7.88
N ALA A 26 -1.77 -7.09 7.23
CA ALA A 26 -0.85 -8.02 7.88
C ALA A 26 -0.02 -7.37 9.01
N ALA A 27 0.19 -6.06 8.96
CA ALA A 27 0.81 -5.28 10.02
C ALA A 27 -0.14 -4.95 11.19
N GLY A 28 -1.41 -5.39 11.14
CA GLY A 28 -2.42 -5.11 12.16
C GLY A 28 -2.95 -3.68 12.13
N LEU A 29 -2.77 -2.97 11.00
CA LEU A 29 -3.22 -1.59 10.84
C LEU A 29 -4.61 -1.55 10.16
N HIS A 30 -5.39 -0.54 10.51
CA HIS A 30 -6.67 -0.27 9.86
C HIS A 30 -6.48 0.53 8.57
N VAL A 31 -7.15 0.11 7.50
CA VAL A 31 -7.14 0.77 6.19
C VAL A 31 -8.45 1.52 5.99
N GLU A 32 -8.38 2.83 5.77
CA GLU A 32 -9.52 3.66 5.36
C GLU A 32 -9.37 4.03 3.88
N MET A 33 -10.43 3.85 3.09
CA MET A 33 -10.46 4.26 1.68
C MET A 33 -11.51 5.36 1.48
N ARG A 34 -11.09 6.49 0.89
CA ARG A 34 -11.97 7.57 0.48
C ARG A 34 -11.94 7.69 -1.04
N VAL A 35 -13.11 7.67 -1.65
CA VAL A 35 -13.27 7.87 -3.10
C VAL A 35 -13.89 9.24 -3.29
N SER A 36 -13.25 10.09 -4.08
CA SER A 36 -13.79 11.38 -4.50
C SER A 36 -14.47 11.26 -5.86
N GLU A 37 -15.32 12.22 -6.20
CA GLU A 37 -15.78 12.36 -7.59
C GLU A 37 -14.59 12.53 -8.53
N ALA A 38 -14.73 12.01 -9.75
CA ALA A 38 -13.75 12.20 -10.81
C ALA A 38 -13.82 13.66 -11.31
N ALA A 39 -12.66 14.22 -11.65
CA ALA A 39 -12.52 15.59 -12.17
C ALA A 39 -13.02 15.75 -13.61
#